data_AF-A0A967DAA8-F1
#
_entry.id   AF-A0A967DAA8-F1
#
_cell.length_a   1.000
_cell.length_b   1.000
_cell.length_c   1.000
_cell.angle_alpha   90.00
_cell.angle_beta   90.00
_cell.angle_gamma   90.00
#
_symmetry.space_group_name_H-M   'P 1'
#
loop_
_entity.id
_entity.type
_entity.pdbx_description
1 polymer ?
#
loop_
_entity_poly.entity_id
_entity_poly.type
_entity_poly.pdbx_seq_one_letter_code
_entity_poly.pdbx_strand_id
1 'polypeptide(L)'
;IFKSRGFLSGFFGDGLADTSPLFQLISKHVTDDFLKKVAHEYNQRGRWLLIGTTNIDAGTPVIWNMGQIASVGSPESLELFRKILLASASIPAAFPPVMFDFMIDGKEFQEMHVDGGATTQVFLYPGAAANRAKEIGVKRITNRQAYIIRNARLDIDWQQTERRTLSIAGRAISQLIQSQGIGDLYRIYNITQDDRVGFNLAYIGSDFNFPHVEEFDTKYMQALYDYGYQRARKGYDWSKYPPGYRKSIEEDTTMQPELLNTKPVQKKTK
;
A
#
# COMPACT_ATOMS: atom_id res chain seq x y z
N ILE A 1 0.07 -12.89 13.45
CA ILE A 1 0.98 -12.21 12.50
C ILE A 1 2.22 -11.70 13.23
N PHE A 2 2.04 -11.11 14.42
CA PHE A 2 3.11 -10.63 15.30
C PHE A 2 3.34 -11.56 16.50
N LYS A 3 4.60 -11.75 16.94
CA LYS A 3 4.96 -12.41 18.21
C LYS A 3 5.92 -11.52 18.99
N SER A 4 5.50 -11.02 20.15
CA SER A 4 6.37 -10.28 21.08
C SER A 4 7.30 -11.24 21.83
N ARG A 5 8.59 -10.90 21.97
CA ARG A 5 9.53 -11.61 22.85
C ARG A 5 9.82 -10.79 24.10
N GLY A 6 9.83 -11.46 25.25
CA GLY A 6 10.04 -10.86 26.58
C GLY A 6 11.43 -10.30 26.79
N PHE A 7 11.49 -9.24 27.58
CA PHE A 7 12.63 -8.35 27.80
C PHE A 7 13.58 -8.90 28.90
N LEU A 8 14.33 -9.97 28.64
CA LEU A 8 15.38 -10.42 29.58
C LEU A 8 16.63 -10.91 28.84
N SER A 9 17.80 -10.38 29.26
CA SER A 9 19.15 -10.42 28.69
C SER A 9 19.29 -9.69 27.34
N GLY A 10 19.94 -8.54 27.20
CA GLY A 10 21.07 -7.98 27.95
C GLY A 10 22.29 -8.01 27.03
N PHE A 11 22.43 -6.95 26.20
CA PHE A 11 23.58 -6.66 25.33
C PHE A 11 24.00 -7.80 24.38
N PHE A 12 23.26 -8.01 23.29
CA PHE A 12 23.67 -8.49 21.95
C PHE A 12 22.39 -8.96 21.20
N GLY A 13 21.91 -8.19 20.21
CA GLY A 13 20.91 -8.63 19.23
C GLY A 13 19.48 -8.10 19.41
N ASP A 14 19.11 -7.14 18.57
CA ASP A 14 17.78 -6.79 18.04
C ASP A 14 16.52 -7.06 18.88
N GLY A 15 16.01 -5.97 19.47
CA GLY A 15 14.65 -5.85 19.99
C GLY A 15 13.57 -5.73 18.90
N LEU A 16 13.66 -6.51 17.81
CA LEU A 16 12.68 -6.55 16.72
C LEU A 16 11.89 -7.86 16.74
N ALA A 17 10.62 -7.80 16.32
CA ALA A 17 9.73 -8.96 16.33
C ALA A 17 10.14 -10.04 15.31
N ASP A 18 9.83 -11.29 15.61
CA ASP A 18 10.08 -12.43 14.71
C ASP A 18 9.15 -12.37 13.49
N THR A 19 9.71 -12.29 12.27
CA THR A 19 8.97 -12.28 10.99
C THR A 19 8.55 -13.66 10.51
N SER A 20 9.02 -14.74 11.14
CA SER A 20 8.69 -16.11 10.77
C SER A 20 7.18 -16.37 10.64
N PRO A 21 6.30 -15.86 11.53
CA PRO A 21 4.85 -16.07 11.39
C PRO A 21 4.25 -15.42 10.14
N LEU A 22 4.73 -14.22 9.77
CA LEU A 22 4.29 -13.55 8.55
C LEU A 22 4.81 -14.28 7.31
N PHE A 23 6.08 -14.70 7.31
CA PHE A 23 6.65 -15.47 6.21
C PHE A 23 5.95 -16.83 6.02
N GLN A 24 5.59 -17.52 7.11
CA GLN A 24 4.80 -18.75 7.05
C GLN A 24 3.41 -18.52 6.46
N LEU A 25 2.75 -17.42 6.84
CA LEU A 25 1.45 -17.05 6.28
C LEU A 25 1.56 -16.75 4.78
N ILE A 26 2.57 -15.98 4.37
CA ILE A 26 2.88 -15.73 2.96
C ILE A 26 3.11 -17.07 2.24
N SER A 27 3.96 -17.94 2.79
CA SER A 27 4.31 -19.22 2.17
C SER A 27 3.12 -20.17 2.02
N LYS A 28 2.17 -20.12 2.96
CA LYS A 28 0.93 -20.88 2.91
C LYS A 28 0.04 -20.47 1.72
N HIS A 29 0.00 -19.18 1.38
CA HIS A 29 -0.89 -18.64 0.35
C HIS A 29 -0.21 -18.46 -1.01
N VAL A 30 1.08 -18.17 -1.03
CA VAL A 30 1.91 -17.99 -2.22
C VAL A 30 2.56 -19.33 -2.54
N THR A 31 1.85 -20.15 -3.30
CA THR A 31 2.30 -21.48 -3.76
C THR A 31 2.82 -21.43 -5.20
N ASP A 32 3.40 -22.52 -5.69
CA ASP A 32 3.76 -22.67 -7.10
C ASP A 32 2.56 -22.46 -8.04
N ASP A 33 1.37 -22.93 -7.66
CA ASP A 33 0.13 -22.72 -8.41
C ASP A 33 -0.28 -21.23 -8.45
N PHE A 34 -0.12 -20.53 -7.32
CA PHE A 34 -0.32 -19.08 -7.29
C PHE A 34 0.64 -18.37 -8.25
N LEU A 35 1.93 -18.72 -8.22
CA LEU A 35 2.93 -18.15 -9.13
C LEU A 35 2.57 -18.38 -10.59
N LYS A 36 2.15 -19.59 -10.95
CA LYS A 36 1.70 -19.91 -12.32
C LYS A 36 0.53 -19.04 -12.78
N LYS A 37 -0.42 -18.73 -11.88
CA LYS A 37 -1.54 -17.82 -12.19
C LYS A 37 -1.07 -16.39 -12.43
N VAL A 38 -0.14 -15.90 -11.60
CA VAL A 38 0.45 -14.57 -11.78
C VAL A 38 1.23 -14.49 -13.12
N ALA A 39 2.05 -15.49 -13.41
CA ALA A 39 2.79 -15.60 -14.67
C ALA A 39 1.84 -15.67 -15.89
N HIS A 40 0.74 -16.41 -15.78
CA HIS A 40 -0.28 -16.48 -16.83
C HIS A 40 -0.90 -15.11 -17.12
N GLU A 41 -1.34 -14.38 -16.09
CA GLU A 41 -1.92 -13.04 -16.26
C GLU A 41 -0.90 -12.05 -16.86
N TYR A 42 0.37 -12.17 -16.50
CA TYR A 42 1.45 -11.36 -17.07
C TYR A 42 1.71 -11.69 -18.55
N ASN A 43 1.99 -12.96 -18.87
CA ASN A 43 2.40 -13.37 -20.22
C ASN A 43 1.25 -13.35 -21.23
N GLN A 44 0.04 -13.76 -20.81
CA GLN A 44 -1.08 -13.97 -21.73
C GLN A 44 -2.01 -12.77 -21.83
N ARG A 45 -2.09 -11.96 -20.76
CA ARG A 45 -3.01 -10.81 -20.69
C ARG A 45 -2.32 -9.48 -20.51
N GLY A 46 -0.99 -9.46 -20.36
CA GLY A 46 -0.22 -8.24 -20.16
C GLY A 46 -0.56 -7.51 -18.87
N ARG A 47 -1.07 -8.21 -17.84
CA ARG A 47 -1.40 -7.59 -16.54
C ARG A 47 -0.18 -7.60 -15.65
N TRP A 48 0.22 -6.41 -15.20
CA TRP A 48 1.42 -6.24 -14.40
C TRP A 48 1.05 -6.19 -12.91
N LEU A 49 1.77 -6.97 -12.11
CA LEU A 49 1.77 -6.88 -10.66
C LEU A 49 3.09 -6.26 -10.22
N LEU A 50 3.03 -5.07 -9.63
CA LEU A 50 4.18 -4.33 -9.15
C LEU A 50 4.10 -4.21 -7.64
N ILE A 51 5.20 -4.46 -6.94
CA ILE A 51 5.32 -4.34 -5.48
C ILE A 51 6.51 -3.46 -5.16
N GLY A 52 6.36 -2.54 -4.20
CA GLY A 52 7.40 -1.60 -3.79
C GLY A 52 8.04 -2.02 -2.47
N THR A 53 9.36 -1.95 -2.39
CA THR A 53 10.12 -1.99 -1.13
C THR A 53 10.99 -0.75 -1.03
N THR A 54 11.54 -0.51 0.16
CA THR A 54 12.57 0.53 0.35
C THR A 54 13.90 -0.18 0.54
N ASN A 55 14.88 0.08 -0.34
CA ASN A 55 16.28 -0.24 -0.05
C ASN A 55 16.78 0.80 0.97
N ILE A 56 17.05 0.35 2.19
CA ILE A 56 17.42 1.27 3.29
C ILE A 56 18.90 1.67 3.24
N ASP A 57 19.76 0.83 2.64
CA ASP A 57 21.19 1.14 2.46
C ASP A 57 21.37 2.33 1.50
N ALA A 58 20.55 2.37 0.44
CA ALA A 58 20.55 3.46 -0.54
C ALA A 58 19.53 4.57 -0.23
N GLY A 59 18.55 4.31 0.64
CA GLY A 59 17.44 5.23 0.93
C GLY A 59 16.50 5.45 -0.26
N THR A 60 16.34 4.44 -1.13
CA THR A 60 15.60 4.57 -2.40
C THR A 60 14.46 3.55 -2.52
N PRO A 61 13.37 3.91 -3.23
CA PRO A 61 12.31 2.96 -3.56
C PRO A 61 12.78 1.96 -4.62
N VAL A 62 12.42 0.69 -4.45
CA VAL A 62 12.64 -0.39 -5.41
C VAL A 62 11.30 -0.99 -5.81
N ILE A 63 11.03 -1.04 -7.11
CA ILE A 63 9.79 -1.60 -7.66
C ILE A 63 10.09 -2.94 -8.33
N TRP A 64 9.43 -3.98 -7.85
CA TRP A 64 9.57 -5.35 -8.32
C TRP A 64 8.46 -5.72 -9.30
N ASN A 65 8.81 -6.23 -10.47
CA ASN A 65 7.85 -6.82 -11.41
C ASN A 65 7.58 -8.27 -11.04
N MET A 66 6.55 -8.49 -10.24
CA MET A 66 6.18 -9.81 -9.72
C MET A 66 5.69 -10.75 -10.82
N GLY A 67 5.10 -10.20 -11.90
CA GLY A 67 4.71 -10.98 -13.08
C GLY A 67 5.91 -11.58 -13.79
N GLN A 68 6.95 -10.77 -14.00
CA GLN A 68 8.20 -11.21 -14.61
C GLN A 68 8.93 -12.23 -13.73
N ILE A 69 9.01 -12.00 -12.42
CA ILE A 69 9.61 -12.95 -11.47
C ILE A 69 8.86 -14.28 -11.50
N ALA A 70 7.52 -14.24 -11.45
CA ALA A 70 6.70 -15.44 -11.51
C ALA A 70 6.87 -16.23 -12.82
N SER A 71 7.12 -15.55 -13.94
CA SER A 71 7.34 -16.18 -15.24
C SER A 71 8.63 -17.02 -15.33
N VAL A 72 9.59 -16.83 -14.42
CA VAL A 72 10.80 -17.69 -14.35
C VAL A 72 10.43 -19.12 -13.98
N GLY A 73 9.47 -19.30 -13.06
CA GLY A 73 8.91 -20.62 -12.72
C GLY A 73 9.85 -21.58 -12.00
N SER A 74 10.89 -21.07 -11.32
CA SER A 74 11.83 -21.87 -10.52
C SER A 74 11.55 -21.79 -9.01
N PRO A 75 12.05 -22.74 -8.19
CA PRO A 75 11.95 -22.65 -6.73
C PRO A 75 12.52 -21.35 -6.15
N GLU A 76 13.63 -20.86 -6.72
CA GLU A 76 14.28 -19.62 -6.32
C GLU A 76 13.39 -18.41 -6.63
N SER A 77 12.67 -18.43 -7.76
CA SER A 77 11.72 -17.37 -8.10
C SER A 77 10.52 -17.33 -7.14
N LEU A 78 10.07 -18.49 -6.65
CA LEU A 78 9.02 -18.59 -5.63
C LEU A 78 9.50 -18.03 -4.28
N GLU A 79 10.71 -18.39 -3.87
CA GLU A 79 11.31 -17.87 -2.65
C GLU A 79 11.51 -16.35 -2.73
N LEU A 80 12.06 -15.86 -3.84
CA LEU A 80 12.22 -14.43 -4.09
C LEU A 80 10.89 -13.69 -4.02
N PHE A 81 9.84 -14.23 -4.66
CA PHE A 81 8.49 -13.66 -4.63
C PHE A 81 7.98 -13.50 -3.19
N ARG A 82 8.16 -14.54 -2.35
CA ARG A 82 7.76 -14.52 -0.94
C ARG A 82 8.60 -13.54 -0.12
N LYS A 83 9.92 -13.48 -0.35
CA LYS A 83 10.82 -12.53 0.32
C LYS A 83 10.48 -11.08 -0.01
N ILE A 84 10.13 -10.77 -1.27
CA ILE A 84 9.68 -9.42 -1.66
C ILE A 84 8.38 -9.03 -0.95
N LEU A 85 7.41 -9.94 -0.87
CA LEU A 85 6.18 -9.70 -0.11
C LEU A 85 6.46 -9.47 1.37
N LEU A 86 7.39 -10.24 1.96
CA LEU A 86 7.80 -10.05 3.34
C LEU A 86 8.44 -8.67 3.53
N ALA A 87 9.40 -8.32 2.67
CA ALA A 87 10.11 -7.05 2.72
C ALA A 87 9.15 -5.85 2.60
N SER A 88 8.21 -5.92 1.66
CA SER A 88 7.20 -4.89 1.42
C SER A 88 6.25 -4.67 2.60
N ALA A 89 6.20 -5.60 3.56
CA ALA A 89 5.38 -5.51 4.77
C ALA A 89 6.22 -5.40 6.06
N SER A 90 7.55 -5.34 5.95
CA SER A 90 8.47 -5.21 7.10
C SER A 90 8.61 -3.75 7.50
N ILE A 91 7.61 -3.23 8.23
CA ILE A 91 7.61 -1.86 8.75
C ILE A 91 8.83 -1.66 9.67
N PRO A 92 9.67 -0.63 9.43
CA PRO A 92 10.80 -0.32 10.29
C PRO A 92 10.41 -0.19 11.77
N ALA A 93 11.28 -0.64 12.67
CA ALA A 93 11.06 -0.73 14.13
C ALA A 93 9.99 -1.74 14.59
N ALA A 94 9.10 -2.22 13.72
CA ALA A 94 8.15 -3.29 14.03
C ALA A 94 8.69 -4.67 13.62
N PHE A 95 9.36 -4.73 12.46
CA PHE A 95 9.92 -5.96 11.90
C PHE A 95 11.37 -5.77 11.48
N PRO A 96 12.21 -6.81 11.56
CA PRO A 96 13.54 -6.82 10.95
C PRO A 96 13.46 -6.62 9.43
N PRO A 97 14.48 -5.99 8.84
CA PRO A 97 14.61 -5.88 7.40
C PRO A 97 14.85 -7.25 6.76
N VAL A 98 14.57 -7.35 5.46
CA VAL A 98 14.81 -8.55 4.65
C VAL A 98 16.04 -8.32 3.77
N MET A 99 17.00 -9.25 3.86
CA MET A 99 18.22 -9.22 3.06
C MET A 99 18.00 -9.90 1.69
N PHE A 100 18.49 -9.26 0.63
CA PHE A 100 18.53 -9.81 -0.72
C PHE A 100 19.98 -9.94 -1.18
N ASP A 101 20.34 -11.15 -1.62
CA ASP A 101 21.66 -11.46 -2.16
C ASP A 101 21.61 -11.40 -3.69
N PHE A 102 22.62 -10.77 -4.30
CA PHE A 102 22.73 -10.71 -5.76
C PHE A 102 24.19 -10.61 -6.21
N MET A 103 24.40 -10.90 -7.49
CA MET A 103 25.71 -10.91 -8.13
C MET A 103 25.81 -9.79 -9.16
N ILE A 104 26.85 -8.96 -9.06
CA ILE A 104 27.23 -7.99 -10.12
C ILE A 104 28.67 -8.25 -10.49
N ASP A 105 28.94 -8.50 -11.77
CA ASP A 105 30.29 -8.75 -12.31
C ASP A 105 31.09 -9.78 -11.50
N GLY A 106 30.43 -10.85 -11.05
CA GLY A 106 31.05 -11.94 -10.29
C GLY A 106 31.31 -11.62 -8.81
N LYS A 107 30.85 -10.48 -8.29
CA LYS A 107 30.93 -10.13 -6.87
C LYS A 107 29.56 -10.25 -6.20
N GLU A 108 29.57 -10.81 -5.00
CA GLU A 108 28.41 -10.90 -4.12
C GLU A 108 28.11 -9.54 -3.48
N PHE A 109 26.85 -9.14 -3.53
CA PHE A 109 26.32 -7.96 -2.86
C PHE A 109 25.08 -8.35 -2.06
N GLN A 110 24.82 -7.56 -1.01
CA GLN A 110 23.61 -7.66 -0.22
C GLN A 110 22.92 -6.31 -0.17
N GLU A 111 21.61 -6.31 -0.33
CA GLU A 111 20.76 -5.15 -0.11
C GLU A 111 19.77 -5.43 1.02
N MET A 112 19.60 -4.43 1.89
CA MET A 112 18.66 -4.47 2.99
C MET A 112 17.35 -3.75 2.61
N HIS A 113 16.23 -4.47 2.67
CA HIS A 113 14.93 -3.92 2.31
C HIS A 113 13.92 -3.95 3.45
N VAL A 114 13.10 -2.89 3.48
CA VAL A 114 11.98 -2.70 4.40
C VAL A 114 10.72 -2.31 3.63
N ASP A 115 9.64 -2.07 4.38
CA ASP A 115 8.34 -1.62 3.87
C ASP A 115 8.48 -0.46 2.85
N GLY A 116 7.75 -0.56 1.75
CA GLY A 116 7.78 0.44 0.67
C GLY A 116 7.32 1.82 1.13
N GLY A 117 6.40 1.87 2.11
CA GLY A 117 5.92 3.10 2.73
C GLY A 117 6.99 3.93 3.42
N ALA A 118 8.16 3.36 3.74
CA ALA A 118 9.32 4.11 4.22
C ALA A 118 9.85 5.14 3.21
N THR A 119 9.60 4.95 1.91
CA THR A 119 9.95 5.92 0.86
C THR A 119 8.74 6.38 0.04
N THR A 120 7.78 5.50 -0.26
CA THR A 120 6.62 5.79 -1.10
C THR A 120 5.45 4.88 -0.70
N GLN A 121 4.37 5.45 -0.17
CA GLN A 121 3.18 4.68 0.24
C GLN A 121 2.32 4.25 -0.95
N VAL A 122 2.23 5.10 -1.98
CA VAL A 122 1.47 4.81 -3.20
C VAL A 122 2.28 5.28 -4.39
N PHE A 123 2.42 4.41 -5.40
CA PHE A 123 3.03 4.77 -6.67
C PHE A 123 2.09 4.46 -7.82
N LEU A 124 2.24 5.25 -8.88
CA LEU A 124 1.75 4.93 -10.22
C LEU A 124 2.97 4.70 -11.11
N TYR A 125 2.80 4.68 -12.42
CA TYR A 125 3.93 4.70 -13.35
C TYR A 125 4.67 6.04 -13.27
N PRO A 126 6.01 6.05 -13.50
CA PRO A 126 6.77 7.29 -13.51
C PRO A 126 6.36 8.15 -14.71
N GLY A 127 6.22 9.46 -14.51
CA GLY A 127 5.90 10.41 -15.59
C GLY A 127 6.90 10.37 -16.76
N ALA A 128 8.16 9.98 -16.50
CA ALA A 128 9.16 9.77 -17.55
C ALA A 128 8.80 8.61 -18.50
N ALA A 129 8.18 7.53 -18.03
CA ALA A 129 7.76 6.42 -18.88
C ALA A 129 6.69 6.86 -19.89
N ALA A 130 5.85 7.80 -19.48
CA ALA A 130 4.91 8.44 -20.37
C ALA A 130 5.66 9.18 -21.50
N ASN A 131 6.57 10.09 -21.18
CA ASN A 131 7.33 10.84 -22.20
C ASN A 131 8.11 9.91 -23.13
N ARG A 132 8.78 8.89 -22.58
CA ARG A 132 9.47 7.86 -23.36
C ARG A 132 8.52 7.16 -24.33
N ALA A 133 7.34 6.73 -23.89
CA ALA A 133 6.35 6.08 -24.75
C ALA A 133 5.88 6.99 -25.91
N LYS A 134 5.80 8.31 -25.69
CA LYS A 134 5.51 9.27 -26.76
C LYS A 134 6.67 9.34 -27.76
N GLU A 135 7.92 9.41 -27.27
CA GLU A 135 9.13 9.47 -28.11
C GLU A 135 9.27 8.24 -29.03
N ILE A 136 8.99 7.04 -28.51
CA ILE A 136 9.09 5.79 -29.27
C ILE A 136 7.82 5.47 -30.08
N GLY A 137 6.88 6.42 -30.20
CA GLY A 137 5.69 6.29 -31.04
C GLY A 137 4.64 5.28 -30.55
N VAL A 138 4.68 4.87 -29.28
CA VAL A 138 3.71 3.93 -28.72
C VAL A 138 2.35 4.64 -28.58
N LYS A 139 1.37 4.21 -29.38
CA LYS A 139 -0.02 4.64 -29.26
C LYS A 139 -0.56 4.17 -27.92
N ARG A 140 -0.75 5.10 -26.98
CA ARG A 140 -1.33 4.78 -25.68
C ARG A 140 -2.83 4.51 -25.82
N ILE A 141 -3.30 3.58 -24.99
CA ILE A 141 -4.73 3.33 -24.82
C ILE A 141 -5.40 4.64 -24.37
N THR A 142 -6.48 5.00 -25.05
CA THR A 142 -7.32 6.15 -24.71
C THR A 142 -8.23 5.79 -23.52
N ASN A 143 -8.61 6.77 -22.70
CA ASN A 143 -9.51 6.59 -21.56
C ASN A 143 -8.97 5.66 -20.44
N ARG A 144 -7.72 5.90 -20.03
CA ARG A 144 -7.12 5.20 -18.88
C ARG A 144 -7.70 5.74 -17.58
N GLN A 145 -7.86 4.86 -16.59
CA GLN A 145 -8.36 5.19 -15.25
C GLN A 145 -7.37 4.69 -14.20
N ALA A 146 -6.98 5.54 -13.26
CA ALA A 146 -6.22 5.19 -12.07
C ALA A 146 -7.21 5.04 -10.91
N TYR A 147 -7.21 3.87 -10.26
CA TYR A 147 -7.95 3.59 -9.03
C TYR A 147 -6.94 3.40 -7.91
N ILE A 148 -7.06 4.24 -6.88
CA ILE A 148 -6.11 4.35 -5.78
C ILE A 148 -6.88 4.06 -4.51
N ILE A 149 -6.42 3.07 -3.75
CA ILE A 149 -7.00 2.72 -2.46
C ILE A 149 -5.93 2.97 -1.41
N ARG A 150 -6.19 3.93 -0.52
CA ARG A 150 -5.32 4.24 0.62
C ARG A 150 -6.02 3.77 1.90
N ASN A 151 -5.50 2.72 2.52
CA ASN A 151 -6.02 2.19 3.77
C ASN A 151 -5.56 3.03 4.99
N ALA A 152 -5.83 4.34 4.95
CA ALA A 152 -5.50 5.28 6.02
C ALA A 152 -6.50 6.43 6.03
N ARG A 153 -6.65 7.07 7.19
CA ARG A 153 -7.36 8.34 7.28
C ARG A 153 -6.53 9.48 6.69
N LEU A 154 -7.22 10.54 6.27
CA LEU A 154 -6.64 11.76 5.69
C LEU A 154 -7.00 13.02 6.50
N ASP A 155 -7.80 12.87 7.56
CA ASP A 155 -8.16 13.95 8.49
C ASP A 155 -7.06 14.19 9.54
N ILE A 156 -6.98 15.42 10.05
CA ILE A 156 -5.91 15.88 10.96
C ILE A 156 -6.17 15.42 12.41
N ASP A 157 -7.43 15.14 12.76
CA ASP A 157 -7.87 15.02 14.15
C ASP A 157 -7.63 13.65 14.82
N TRP A 158 -6.95 12.70 14.18
CA TRP A 158 -6.74 11.39 14.80
C TRP A 158 -5.43 11.30 15.60
N GLN A 159 -5.46 11.82 16.82
CA GLN A 159 -4.54 11.44 17.89
C GLN A 159 -5.32 10.91 19.09
N GLN A 160 -5.69 9.63 19.10
CA GLN A 160 -5.97 8.93 20.36
C GLN A 160 -6.08 7.43 20.08
N THR A 161 -4.99 6.66 20.23
CA THR A 161 -4.94 5.41 21.03
C THR A 161 -3.68 4.56 20.89
N GLU A 162 -2.67 4.88 20.07
CA GLU A 162 -1.44 4.07 20.05
C GLU A 162 -0.55 4.33 21.27
N ARG A 163 -0.80 3.61 22.37
CA ARG A 163 -0.08 3.78 23.64
C ARG A 163 0.82 2.60 24.02
N ARG A 164 0.85 1.46 23.31
CA ARG A 164 1.33 0.22 23.98
C ARG A 164 2.26 -0.74 23.23
N THR A 165 2.62 -0.55 21.96
CA THR A 165 3.35 -1.60 21.21
C THR A 165 4.69 -1.18 20.60
N LEU A 166 4.84 0.07 20.14
CA LEU A 166 6.05 0.54 19.48
C LEU A 166 6.86 1.49 20.37
N SER A 167 8.19 1.47 20.21
CA SER A 167 9.06 2.46 20.83
C SER A 167 8.74 3.87 20.31
N ILE A 168 9.12 4.92 21.06
CA ILE A 168 8.91 6.32 20.64
C ILE A 168 9.51 6.58 19.25
N ALA A 169 10.69 6.02 18.97
CA ALA A 169 11.33 6.11 17.66
C ALA A 169 10.51 5.40 16.58
N GLY A 170 10.01 4.19 16.84
CA GLY A 170 9.14 3.46 15.90
C GLY A 170 7.83 4.19 15.60
N ARG A 171 7.26 4.86 16.60
CA ARG A 171 6.08 5.72 16.41
C ARG A 171 6.38 6.93 15.52
N ALA A 172 7.51 7.62 15.76
CA ALA A 172 7.91 8.76 14.94
C ALA A 172 8.10 8.35 13.46
N ILE A 173 8.75 7.21 13.22
CA ILE A 173 8.92 6.66 11.86
C ILE A 173 7.55 6.33 11.24
N SER A 174 6.66 5.67 11.98
CA SER A 174 5.32 5.33 11.50
C SER A 174 4.49 6.57 11.14
N GLN A 175 4.60 7.64 11.94
CA GLN A 175 3.95 8.92 11.66
C GLN A 175 4.51 9.61 10.41
N LEU A 176 5.83 9.58 10.22
CA LEU A 176 6.47 10.10 9.00
C LEU A 176 6.03 9.34 7.75
N ILE A 177 5.94 8.01 7.85
CA ILE A 177 5.41 7.15 6.78
C ILE A 177 3.97 7.55 6.44
N GLN A 178 3.12 7.74 7.46
CA GLN A 178 1.73 8.14 7.26
C GLN A 178 1.57 9.53 6.65
N SER A 179 2.40 10.51 7.04
CA SER A 179 2.31 11.88 6.50
C SER A 179 2.78 11.98 5.04
N GLN A 180 3.77 11.16 4.64
CA GLN A 180 4.31 11.11 3.27
C GLN A 180 3.23 10.77 2.21
N GLY A 181 2.22 9.97 2.59
CA GLY A 181 1.18 9.53 1.66
C GLY A 181 0.38 10.64 1.00
N ILE A 182 0.27 11.83 1.62
CA ILE A 182 -0.41 12.98 0.99
C ILE A 182 0.40 13.48 -0.21
N GLY A 183 1.73 13.61 -0.08
CA GLY A 183 2.61 14.04 -1.16
C GLY A 183 2.53 13.11 -2.37
N ASP A 184 2.47 11.79 -2.13
CA ASP A 184 2.26 10.79 -3.18
C ASP A 184 0.95 10.99 -3.95
N LEU A 185 -0.15 11.28 -3.24
CA LEU A 185 -1.45 11.52 -3.88
C LEU A 185 -1.44 12.76 -4.78
N TYR A 186 -0.83 13.85 -4.35
CA TYR A 186 -0.71 15.07 -5.18
C TYR A 186 0.19 14.82 -6.40
N ARG A 187 1.31 14.13 -6.23
CA ARG A 187 2.20 13.73 -7.33
C ARG A 187 1.47 12.85 -8.35
N ILE A 188 0.74 11.84 -7.88
CA ILE A 188 -0.05 10.95 -8.74
C ILE A 188 -1.15 11.74 -9.44
N TYR A 189 -1.85 12.63 -8.74
CA TYR A 189 -2.87 13.47 -9.33
C TYR A 189 -2.31 14.29 -10.49
N ASN A 190 -1.18 14.98 -10.31
CA ASN A 190 -0.53 15.73 -11.39
C ASN A 190 -0.17 14.85 -12.59
N ILE A 191 0.42 13.68 -12.35
CA ILE A 191 0.71 12.70 -13.42
C ILE A 191 -0.57 12.33 -14.17
N THR A 192 -1.68 12.07 -13.46
CA THR A 192 -2.95 11.72 -14.12
C THR A 192 -3.51 12.86 -14.95
N GLN A 193 -3.35 14.12 -14.52
CA GLN A 193 -3.79 15.27 -15.31
C GLN A 193 -2.96 15.43 -16.59
N ASP A 194 -1.63 15.39 -16.48
CA ASP A 194 -0.71 15.54 -17.62
C ASP A 194 -0.93 14.46 -18.69
N ASP A 195 -1.28 13.26 -18.24
CA ASP A 195 -1.47 12.09 -19.09
C ASP A 195 -2.91 11.78 -19.47
N ARG A 196 -3.86 12.64 -19.05
CA ARG A 196 -5.31 12.48 -19.27
C ARG A 196 -5.82 11.11 -18.81
N VAL A 197 -5.39 10.71 -17.62
CA VAL A 197 -5.86 9.52 -16.91
C VAL A 197 -6.91 9.97 -15.89
N GLY A 198 -8.04 9.27 -15.79
CA GLY A 198 -9.01 9.58 -14.75
C GLY A 198 -8.47 9.24 -13.37
N PHE A 199 -8.62 10.13 -12.40
CA PHE A 199 -8.21 9.93 -11.01
C PHE A 199 -9.39 9.45 -10.18
N ASN A 200 -9.21 8.35 -9.44
CA ASN A 200 -10.23 7.76 -8.58
C ASN A 200 -9.58 7.34 -7.27
N LEU A 201 -9.88 8.03 -6.17
CA LEU A 201 -9.28 7.79 -4.85
C LEU A 201 -10.33 7.31 -3.84
N ALA A 202 -9.99 6.24 -3.14
CA ALA A 202 -10.70 5.69 -1.99
C ALA A 202 -9.79 5.76 -0.76
N TYR A 203 -10.34 6.20 0.37
CA TYR A 203 -9.65 6.28 1.66
C TYR A 203 -10.63 6.11 2.82
N ILE A 204 -10.12 5.97 4.04
CA ILE A 204 -10.96 5.83 5.24
C ILE A 204 -11.60 7.18 5.55
N GLY A 205 -12.92 7.29 5.40
CA GLY A 205 -13.66 8.52 5.70
C GLY A 205 -13.78 8.76 7.21
N SER A 206 -14.02 10.02 7.57
CA SER A 206 -14.28 10.47 8.95
C SER A 206 -15.55 9.86 9.57
N ASP A 207 -16.44 9.31 8.75
CA ASP A 207 -17.63 8.57 9.18
C ASP A 207 -17.31 7.18 9.75
N PHE A 208 -16.10 6.65 9.53
CA PHE A 208 -15.64 5.40 10.11
C PHE A 208 -15.07 5.62 11.53
N ASN A 209 -15.87 5.30 12.55
CA ASN A 209 -15.55 5.58 13.95
C ASN A 209 -15.39 4.32 14.81
N PHE A 210 -15.05 3.18 14.20
CA PHE A 210 -14.75 1.96 14.96
C PHE A 210 -13.47 2.16 15.79
N PRO A 211 -13.47 1.89 17.11
CA PRO A 211 -12.30 2.10 17.95
C PRO A 211 -11.10 1.23 17.50
N HIS A 212 -9.93 1.85 17.33
CA HIS A 212 -8.67 1.14 17.09
C HIS A 212 -7.95 0.95 18.43
N VAL A 213 -8.03 -0.26 19.01
CA VAL A 213 -7.54 -0.53 20.36
C VAL A 213 -6.08 -0.98 20.36
N GLU A 214 -5.70 -1.81 19.39
CA GLU A 214 -4.36 -2.37 19.25
C GLU A 214 -4.03 -2.65 17.79
N GLU A 215 -2.74 -2.74 17.49
CA GLU A 215 -2.25 -3.14 16.16
C GLU A 215 -2.73 -4.54 15.79
N PHE A 216 -3.18 -4.69 14.54
CA PHE A 216 -3.76 -5.94 14.03
C PHE A 216 -5.00 -6.43 14.80
N ASP A 217 -5.79 -5.51 15.40
CA ASP A 217 -7.10 -5.84 15.99
C ASP A 217 -8.05 -6.41 14.92
N THR A 218 -8.41 -7.69 15.07
CA THR A 218 -9.28 -8.40 14.12
C THR A 218 -10.66 -7.78 14.03
N LYS A 219 -11.21 -7.24 15.12
CA LYS A 219 -12.53 -6.60 15.11
C LYS A 219 -12.50 -5.30 14.31
N TYR A 220 -11.48 -4.48 14.54
CA TYR A 220 -11.25 -3.26 13.76
C TYR A 220 -11.06 -3.58 12.27
N MET A 221 -10.21 -4.56 11.94
CA MET A 221 -9.95 -4.96 10.55
C MET A 221 -11.21 -5.50 9.84
N GLN A 222 -12.05 -6.28 10.53
CA GLN A 222 -13.32 -6.75 10.00
C GLN A 222 -14.30 -5.59 9.76
N ALA A 223 -14.44 -4.70 10.73
CA ALA A 223 -15.29 -3.52 10.59
C ALA A 223 -14.83 -2.62 9.42
N LEU A 224 -13.52 -2.44 9.25
CA LEU A 224 -12.93 -1.67 8.16
C LEU A 224 -13.13 -2.34 6.80
N TYR A 225 -12.99 -3.66 6.73
CA TYR A 225 -13.31 -4.44 5.54
C TYR A 225 -14.79 -4.25 5.14
N ASP A 226 -15.70 -4.42 6.11
CA ASP A 226 -17.14 -4.27 5.87
C ASP A 226 -17.49 -2.85 5.42
N TYR A 227 -16.88 -1.84 6.03
CA TYR A 227 -17.02 -0.44 5.63
C TYR A 227 -16.65 -0.23 4.15
N GLY A 228 -15.48 -0.71 3.72
CA GLY A 228 -15.06 -0.64 2.32
C GLY A 228 -15.96 -1.45 1.38
N TYR A 229 -16.33 -2.67 1.77
CA TYR A 229 -17.18 -3.58 0.99
C TYR A 229 -18.58 -2.99 0.73
N GLN A 230 -19.23 -2.45 1.77
CA GLN A 230 -20.56 -1.85 1.63
C GLN A 230 -20.56 -0.63 0.70
N ARG A 231 -19.50 0.17 0.74
CA ARG A 231 -19.33 1.31 -0.18
C ARG A 231 -19.10 0.83 -1.62
N ALA A 232 -18.26 -0.18 -1.82
CA ALA A 232 -17.97 -0.75 -3.13
C ALA A 232 -19.23 -1.32 -3.78
N ARG A 233 -20.06 -2.04 -3.01
CA ARG A 233 -21.32 -2.63 -3.48
C ARG A 233 -22.33 -1.56 -3.94
N LYS A 234 -22.26 -0.34 -3.43
CA LYS A 234 -23.12 0.80 -3.81
C LYS A 234 -22.55 1.65 -4.96
N GLY A 235 -21.40 1.27 -5.53
CA GLY A 235 -20.74 1.97 -6.63
C GLY A 235 -19.48 2.76 -6.25
N TYR A 236 -19.12 2.79 -4.96
CA TYR A 236 -18.03 3.57 -4.32
C TYR A 236 -17.91 5.02 -4.80
N ASP A 237 -18.11 5.98 -3.90
CA ASP A 237 -17.92 7.39 -4.23
C ASP A 237 -16.41 7.73 -4.30
N TRP A 238 -15.82 7.51 -5.47
CA TRP A 238 -14.40 7.74 -5.73
C TRP A 238 -14.12 9.24 -5.78
N SER A 239 -13.25 9.72 -4.90
CA SER A 239 -12.76 11.10 -4.99
C SER A 239 -11.99 11.32 -6.28
N LYS A 240 -12.27 12.44 -6.95
CA LYS A 240 -11.65 12.79 -8.24
C LYS A 240 -10.43 13.69 -8.11
N TYR A 241 -10.05 14.02 -6.88
CA TYR A 241 -8.89 14.85 -6.56
C TYR A 241 -8.38 14.50 -5.14
N PRO A 242 -7.11 14.77 -4.80
CA PRO A 242 -6.62 14.57 -3.45
C PRO A 242 -7.25 15.59 -2.48
N PRO A 243 -7.50 15.23 -1.19
CA PRO A 243 -8.04 16.18 -0.23
C PRO A 243 -7.17 17.43 -0.08
N GLY A 244 -7.79 18.59 0.11
CA GLY A 244 -7.07 19.87 0.18
C GLY A 244 -6.86 20.55 -1.17
N TYR A 245 -7.23 19.91 -2.28
CA TYR A 245 -6.96 20.43 -3.63
C TYR A 245 -8.00 21.47 -4.09
N ARG A 246 -9.28 21.27 -3.75
CA ARG A 246 -10.37 22.20 -4.08
C ARG A 246 -11.00 22.87 -2.87
N LYS A 247 -10.98 22.18 -1.73
CA LYS A 247 -11.52 22.64 -0.45
C LYS A 247 -10.47 22.44 0.63
N SER A 248 -10.75 22.87 1.86
CA SER A 248 -9.88 22.51 2.98
C SER A 248 -9.83 20.98 3.15
N ILE A 249 -8.75 20.47 3.76
CA ILE A 249 -8.63 19.03 4.04
C ILE A 249 -9.82 18.56 4.89
N GLU A 250 -10.23 19.37 5.88
CA GLU A 250 -11.39 19.08 6.73
C GLU A 250 -12.67 18.95 5.90
N GLU A 251 -12.96 19.88 5.00
CA GLU A 251 -14.15 19.82 4.15
C GLU A 251 -14.13 18.63 3.17
N ASP A 252 -12.96 18.29 2.61
CA ASP A 252 -12.83 17.17 1.68
C ASP A 252 -12.87 15.80 2.38
N THR A 253 -12.45 15.73 3.64
CA THR A 253 -12.43 14.49 4.44
C THR A 253 -13.68 14.28 5.29
N THR A 254 -14.45 15.34 5.52
CA THR A 254 -15.77 15.26 6.18
C THR A 254 -16.80 14.73 5.18
N MET A 255 -17.11 13.43 5.26
CA MET A 255 -18.17 12.85 4.43
C MET A 255 -19.52 13.09 5.10
N GLN A 256 -20.36 13.93 4.48
CA GLN A 256 -21.71 14.21 4.99
C GLN A 256 -22.58 12.93 4.92
N PRO A 257 -23.34 12.60 5.97
CA PRO A 257 -24.17 11.38 6.03
C PRO A 257 -25.34 11.33 5.03
N GLU A 258 -25.53 12.37 4.21
CA GLU A 258 -26.67 12.52 3.30
C GLU A 258 -26.69 11.52 2.13
N LEU A 259 -25.57 10.85 1.82
CA LEU A 259 -25.50 9.81 0.79
C LEU A 259 -26.14 8.46 1.19
N LEU A 260 -26.71 8.35 2.40
CA LEU A 260 -27.40 7.15 2.88
C LEU A 260 -28.93 7.22 2.87
N ASN A 261 -29.54 8.38 2.60
CA ASN A 261 -31.00 8.53 2.63
C ASN A 261 -31.53 9.32 1.43
N THR A 262 -31.80 8.62 0.31
CA THR A 262 -32.73 9.12 -0.70
C THR A 262 -34.02 8.30 -0.66
N LYS A 263 -35.01 8.78 0.09
CA LYS A 263 -36.42 8.49 -0.21
C LYS A 263 -37.02 9.72 -0.88
N PRO A 264 -37.66 9.60 -2.05
CA PRO A 264 -38.38 10.72 -2.65
C PRO A 264 -39.68 10.93 -1.87
N VAL A 265 -39.80 12.05 -1.16
CA VAL A 265 -41.11 12.52 -0.67
C VAL A 265 -41.82 13.17 -1.85
N GLN A 266 -42.78 12.44 -2.43
CA GLN A 266 -43.78 13.03 -3.32
C GLN A 266 -44.62 14.04 -2.51
N LYS A 267 -44.52 15.32 -2.88
CA LYS A 267 -45.55 16.30 -2.52
C LYS A 267 -46.83 15.95 -3.29
N LYS A 268 -47.87 15.50 -2.59
CA LYS A 268 -49.25 15.63 -3.05
C LYS A 268 -49.79 16.94 -2.51
N THR A 269 -49.90 17.93 -3.39
CA THR A 269 -50.72 19.12 -3.19
C THR A 269 -52.19 18.70 -3.24
N LYS A 270 -53.00 19.21 -2.30
CA LYS A 270 -54.46 19.16 -2.35
C LYS A 270 -54.98 20.06 -3.47
#